data_AF-A0A6J4QL28-F1
#
_entry.id   AF-A0A6J4QL28-F1
#
_cell.length_a   1.000
_cell.length_b   1.000
_cell.length_c   1.000
_cell.angle_alpha   90.00
_cell.angle_beta   90.00
_cell.angle_gamma   90.00
#
_symmetry.space_group_name_H-M   'P 1'
#
loop_
_entity.id
_entity.type
_entity.pdbx_description
1 polymer ?
#
loop_
_entity_poly.entity_id
_entity_poly.type
_entity_poly.pdbx_seq_one_letter_code
_entity_poly.pdbx_strand_id
1 'polypeptide(L)' 'MLEGEVELAAGEETHRLTAGDCLTMRPDLPTAFRNPTDRPARHLVALARSAAGPSTIPSTVGRS' A
#
# COMPACT_ATOMS: atom_id res chain seq x y z
N MET A 1 -6.11 0.57 -4.35
CA MET A 1 -7.10 1.59 -4.74
C MET A 1 -8.22 0.91 -5.49
N LEU A 2 -9.46 1.04 -5.02
CA LEU A 2 -10.59 0.37 -5.65
C LEU A 2 -11.16 1.24 -6.77
N GLU A 3 -11.40 2.52 -6.50
CA GLU A 3 -11.97 3.48 -7.47
C GLU A 3 -11.47 4.89 -7.21
N GLY A 4 -11.25 5.68 -8.26
CA GLY A 4 -10.81 7.07 -8.16
C GLY A 4 -9.32 7.24 -7.95
N GLU A 5 -8.94 8.37 -7.37
CA GLU A 5 -7.56 8.79 -7.12
C GLU A 5 -7.43 9.32 -5.69
N VAL A 6 -6.32 8.99 -5.02
CA VAL A 6 -5.99 9.55 -3.70
C VAL A 6 -4.51 9.88 -3.65
N GLU A 7 -4.19 11.01 -3.03
CA GLU A 7 -2.85 11.34 -2.55
C GLU A 7 -2.72 10.83 -1.13
N LEU A 8 -1.65 10.09 -0.87
CA LEU A 8 -1.37 9.47 0.40
C LEU A 8 0.01 9.89 0.87
N ALA A 9 0.07 10.60 1.99
CA ALA A 9 1.31 10.92 2.66
C ALA A 9 1.59 9.89 3.75
N ALA A 10 2.79 9.31 3.77
CA ALA A 10 3.28 8.38 4.78
C ALA A 10 4.65 8.85 5.28
N GLY A 11 4.68 9.50 6.44
CA GLY A 11 5.86 10.21 6.92
C GLY A 11 6.22 11.37 5.99
N GLU A 12 7.40 11.33 5.39
CA GLU A 12 7.91 12.35 4.46
C GLU A 12 7.59 12.03 2.99
N GLU A 13 7.10 10.83 2.68
CA GLU A 13 6.79 10.42 1.32
C GLU A 13 5.33 10.69 0.96
N THR A 14 5.08 11.20 -0.24
CA THR A 14 3.74 11.36 -0.79
C THR A 14 3.59 10.50 -2.03
N HIS A 15 2.57 9.65 -2.05
CA HIS A 15 2.26 8.72 -3.12
C HIS A 15 0.91 9.07 -3.73
N ARG A 16 0.80 8.99 -5.05
CA ARG A 16 -0.46 9.13 -5.76
C ARG A 16 -0.93 7.76 -6.22
N LEU A 17 -2.11 7.36 -5.78
CA LEU A 17 -2.69 6.06 -6.10
C LEU A 17 -3.91 6.25 -7.01
N THR A 18 -3.93 5.51 -8.09
CA THR A 18 -5.05 5.43 -9.05
C THR A 18 -5.69 4.05 -9.00
N ALA A 19 -6.89 3.89 -9.58
CA ALA A 19 -7.60 2.62 -9.57
C ALA A 19 -6.71 1.45 -10.08
N GLY A 20 -6.58 0.40 -9.25
CA GLY A 20 -5.68 -0.73 -9.51
C GLY A 20 -4.36 -0.70 -8.73
N ASP A 21 -3.92 0.47 -8.26
CA ASP A 21 -2.65 0.57 -7.52
C ASP A 21 -2.75 -0.01 -6.10
N CYS A 22 -1.69 -0.64 -5.63
CA CYS A 22 -1.56 -1.11 -4.25
C CYS A 22 -0.31 -0.51 -3.61
N LEU A 23 -0.46 0.03 -2.40
CA LEU A 23 0.64 0.63 -1.65
C LEU A 23 0.82 -0.13 -0.33
N THR A 24 2.03 -0.61 -0.11
CA THR A 24 2.46 -1.15 1.20
C THR A 24 3.28 -0.09 1.88
N MET A 25 2.87 0.32 3.08
CA MET A 25 3.55 1.34 3.87
C MET A 25 3.63 0.94 5.34
N ARG A 26 4.39 1.72 6.08
CA ARG A 26 4.49 1.67 7.53
C ARG A 26 3.36 2.48 8.19
N PRO A 27 2.38 1.83 8.86
CA PRO A 27 1.29 2.54 9.53
C PRO A 27 1.74 3.22 10.85
N ASP A 28 2.98 2.98 11.30
CA ASP A 28 3.59 3.64 12.47
C ASP A 28 3.97 5.10 12.24
N LEU A 29 3.95 5.57 10.99
CA LEU A 29 4.23 6.96 10.63
C LEU A 29 2.94 7.76 10.44
N PRO A 30 2.98 9.10 10.62
CA PRO A 30 1.86 9.96 10.30
C PRO A 30 1.36 9.69 8.88
N THR A 31 0.08 9.33 8.77
CA THR A 31 -0.53 8.97 7.49
C THR A 31 -1.69 9.92 7.20
N ALA A 32 -1.67 10.57 6.03
CA ALA A 32 -2.74 11.46 5.59
C ALA A 32 -3.26 11.04 4.21
N PHE A 33 -4.59 11.07 4.05
CA PHE A 33 -5.26 10.71 2.81
C PHE A 33 -6.00 11.95 2.30
N ARG A 34 -5.70 12.34 1.06
CA ARG A 34 -6.33 13.48 0.40
C ARG A 34 -6.91 13.03 -0.93
N ASN A 35 -8.19 13.29 -1.15
CA ASN A 35 -8.80 13.13 -2.46
C ASN A 35 -8.61 14.44 -3.24
N PRO A 36 -7.76 14.49 -4.29
CA PRO A 36 -7.55 15.70 -5.08
C PRO A 36 -8.73 16.00 -6.01
N THR A 37 -9.68 15.08 -6.15
CA THR A 37 -10.82 15.18 -7.06
C THR A 37 -12.12 15.52 -6.33
N ASP A 38 -13.12 15.98 -7.07
CA ASP A 38 -14.48 16.24 -6.62
C ASP A 38 -15.36 14.97 -6.66
N ARG A 39 -14.80 13.83 -7.06
CA ARG A 39 -15.50 12.55 -7.16
C ARG A 39 -15.19 11.65 -5.96
N PRO A 40 -16.12 10.78 -5.53
CA PRO A 40 -15.84 9.83 -4.47
C PRO A 40 -14.67 8.90 -4.84
N ALA A 41 -13.65 8.84 -3.98
CA ALA A 41 -12.55 7.87 -4.08
C ALA A 41 -12.76 6.73 -3.08
N ARG A 42 -12.69 5.48 -3.54
CA ARG A 42 -12.85 4.27 -2.70
C ARG A 42 -11.50 3.57 -2.57
N HIS A 43 -10.99 3.50 -1.35
CA HIS A 43 -9.76 2.77 -1.03
C HIS A 43 -10.00 1.87 0.18
N LEU A 44 -9.31 0.73 0.22
CA LEU A 44 -9.33 -0.20 1.33
C LEU A 44 -7.98 -0.14 2.02
N VAL A 45 -7.97 0.13 3.32
CA VAL A 45 -6.78 0.01 4.16
C VAL A 45 -6.83 -1.35 4.84
N ALA A 46 -5.89 -2.23 4.48
CA ALA A 46 -5.73 -3.52 5.12
C ALA A 46 -4.52 -3.46 6.06
N LEU A 47 -4.76 -3.67 7.35
CA LEU A 47 -3.68 -3.76 8.35
C LEU A 47 -3.32 -5.23 8.53
N ALA A 48 -2.10 -5.59 8.15
CA ALA A 48 -1.53 -6.89 8.42
C ALA A 48 -0.43 -6.74 9.47
N ARG A 49 -0.46 -7.58 10.50
CA ARG A 49 0.71 -7.77 11.36
C ARG A 49 1.70 -8.60 10.57
N SER A 50 2.90 -8.07 10.32
CA SER A 50 3.97 -8.91 9.78
C SER A 50 4.21 -10.03 10.79
N ALA A 51 4.04 -11.28 10.36
CA ALA A 51 4.60 -12.38 11.11
C ALA A 51 6.12 -12.20 11.05
N ALA A 52 6.74 -11.89 12.18
CA ALA A 52 8.19 -12.02 12.31
C ALA A 52 8.55 -13.52 12.28
N GLY A 53 8.34 -14.15 11.14
CA GLY A 53 8.92 -15.44 10.79
C GLY A 53 9.98 -15.18 9.72
N PRO A 54 11.12 -15.90 9.73
CA PRO A 54 12.11 -15.75 8.69
C PRO A 54 11.43 -15.97 7.34
N SER A 55 11.51 -14.98 6.45
CA SER A 55 11.16 -15.16 5.04
C SER A 55 12.23 -16.05 4.41
N THR A 56 12.22 -17.34 4.75
CA THR A 56 12.87 -18.36 3.95
C THR A 56 11.90 -18.62 2.80
N ILE A 57 11.97 -17.79 1.77
CA ILE A 57 11.56 -18.19 0.43
C ILE A 57 12.50 -19.34 0.06
N PRO A 58 12.06 -20.62 0.00
CA PRO A 58 12.90 -21.64 -0.57
C PRO A 58 13.05 -21.30 -2.05
N SER A 59 14.23 -20.83 -2.43
CA SER A 59 14.63 -20.81 -3.82
C SER A 59 14.62 -22.26 -4.30
N THR A 60 13.50 -22.70 -4.90
CA THR A 60 13.50 -23.90 -5.72
C THR A 60 14.35 -23.60 -6.95
N VAL A 61 15.67 -23.74 -6.78
CA VAL A 61 16.59 -23.95 -7.88
C VAL A 61 16.66 -25.46 -8.09
N GLY A 62 16.06 -25.91 -9.17
CA GLY A 62 16.09 -27.28 -9.66
C GLY A 62 15.43 -27.23 -11.03
N ARG A 63 16.13 -26.82 -12.10
CA ARG A 63 16.97 -27.72 -12.92
C ARG A 63 16.33 -29.11 -13.02
N SER A 64 15.52 -29.33 -14.06
CA SER A 64 15.96 -30.09 -15.24
C SER A 64 14.98 -29.94 -16.38
#